data_AF-A0A0S8GYE1-F1
#
_entry.id   AF-A0A0S8GYE1-F1
#
_cell.length_a   1.000
_cell.length_b   1.000
_cell.length_c   1.000
_cell.angle_alpha   90.00
_cell.angle_beta   90.00
_cell.angle_gamma   90.00
#
_symmetry.space_group_name_H-M   'P 1'
#
loop_
_entity.id
_entity.type
_entity.pdbx_description
1 polymer ?
#
loop_
_entity_poly.entity_id
_entity_poly.type
_entity_poly.pdbx_seq_one_letter_code
_entity_poly.pdbx_strand_id
1 'polypeptide(L)'
;MAFLPLTQGHVAIVDDQDLQYLKQWKWCANRQQNSLYAVRSMYLRPGKKVNRRLHHEVLRLPWPLPANHVVDHKNHNTLDCRKQNLRLCSRRQNSYNRRPFRRYMSSRYKGISWYKMQKRWRAQIQFNGRRRHLGFFKFEFEAVLTYNIAALILHDRFAFLNRWNGPSQWKGDPEQAPLAVIPGLINEIKQYHALGGKIDCLGQNNSYPKSSHHPPHPPGVQLLFDFM
;
A
#
# COMPACT_ATOMS: atom_id res chain seq x y z
N MET A 1 18.06 3.19 -17.36
CA MET A 1 17.66 3.94 -16.17
C MET A 1 18.70 5.03 -15.93
N ALA A 2 18.28 6.26 -15.65
CA ALA A 2 19.17 7.40 -15.55
C ALA A 2 19.08 8.10 -14.19
N PHE A 3 20.15 8.82 -13.87
CA PHE A 3 20.30 9.58 -12.63
C PHE A 3 20.35 11.07 -12.93
N LEU A 4 19.47 11.83 -12.27
CA LEU A 4 19.39 13.27 -12.37
C LEU A 4 19.90 13.90 -11.06
N PRO A 5 21.09 14.55 -11.07
CA PRO A 5 21.63 15.20 -9.89
C PRO A 5 20.73 16.33 -9.38
N LEU A 6 20.62 16.45 -8.06
CA LEU A 6 19.90 17.51 -7.36
C LEU A 6 20.88 18.28 -6.45
N THR A 7 20.41 19.38 -5.88
CA THR A 7 21.12 20.05 -4.77
C THR A 7 21.32 19.12 -3.56
N GLN A 8 22.29 19.45 -2.70
CA GLN A 8 22.55 18.74 -1.44
C GLN A 8 23.00 17.27 -1.61
N GLY A 9 23.62 16.93 -2.75
CA GLY A 9 24.14 15.58 -3.02
C GLY A 9 23.07 14.52 -3.28
N HIS A 10 21.80 14.91 -3.40
CA HIS A 10 20.71 14.00 -3.71
C HIS A 10 20.61 13.73 -5.21
N VAL A 11 19.98 12.61 -5.57
CA VAL A 11 19.80 12.18 -6.95
C VAL A 11 18.37 11.67 -7.14
N ALA A 12 17.73 12.09 -8.21
CA ALA A 12 16.47 11.50 -8.66
C ALA A 12 16.72 10.43 -9.73
N ILE A 13 15.92 9.37 -9.71
CA ILE A 13 15.94 8.30 -10.71
C ILE A 13 14.85 8.60 -11.74
N VAL A 14 15.20 8.55 -13.02
CA VAL A 14 14.29 8.81 -14.15
C VAL A 14 14.52 7.78 -15.27
N ASP A 15 13.60 7.74 -16.24
CA ASP A 15 13.80 6.94 -17.45
C ASP A 15 14.84 7.62 -18.36
N ASP A 16 15.66 6.82 -19.07
CA ASP A 16 16.78 7.35 -19.89
C ASP A 16 16.31 8.36 -20.93
N GLN A 17 15.22 8.00 -21.61
CA GLN A 17 14.57 8.81 -22.64
C GLN A 17 14.14 10.20 -22.16
N ASP A 18 13.89 10.39 -20.86
CA ASP A 18 13.47 11.68 -20.31
C ASP A 18 14.65 12.53 -19.82
N LEU A 19 15.85 11.95 -19.65
CA LEU A 19 16.98 12.65 -19.04
C LEU A 19 17.36 13.92 -19.81
N GLN A 20 17.47 13.84 -21.14
CA GLN A 20 17.85 14.98 -21.97
C GLN A 20 16.86 16.15 -21.83
N TYR A 21 15.56 15.86 -21.89
CA TYR A 21 14.51 16.86 -21.67
C TYR A 21 14.60 17.45 -20.25
N LEU A 22 14.81 16.64 -19.23
CA LEU A 22 14.80 17.11 -17.84
C LEU A 22 16.04 17.95 -17.48
N LYS A 23 17.17 17.74 -18.16
CA LYS A 23 18.43 18.48 -17.96
C LYS A 23 18.38 19.95 -18.37
N GLN A 24 17.37 20.37 -19.12
CA GLN A 24 17.21 21.79 -19.48
C GLN A 24 16.94 22.70 -18.25
N TRP A 25 16.63 22.13 -17.08
CA TRP A 25 16.43 22.87 -15.84
C TRP A 25 17.35 22.41 -14.72
N LYS A 26 17.62 23.35 -13.80
CA LYS A 26 18.25 23.06 -12.51
C LYS A 26 17.21 22.54 -11.52
N TRP A 27 17.54 21.44 -10.86
CA TRP A 27 16.66 20.75 -9.91
C TRP A 27 17.21 20.83 -8.49
N CYS A 28 16.34 21.12 -7.54
CA CYS A 28 16.67 21.19 -6.12
C CYS A 28 15.94 20.10 -5.34
N ALA A 29 16.61 19.57 -4.32
CA ALA A 29 15.98 18.72 -3.33
C ALA A 29 15.20 19.60 -2.33
N ASN A 30 13.89 19.37 -2.20
CA ASN A 30 13.01 20.09 -1.29
C ASN A 30 12.46 19.12 -0.25
N ARG A 31 12.90 19.30 1.00
CA ARG A 31 12.52 18.46 2.13
C ARG A 31 11.16 18.90 2.68
N GLN A 32 10.26 17.94 2.81
CA GLN A 32 9.02 18.04 3.55
C GLN A 32 9.09 17.12 4.77
N GLN A 33 8.13 17.23 5.70
CA GLN A 33 8.15 16.55 7.00
C GLN A 33 8.62 15.09 6.95
N ASN A 34 8.09 14.29 6.01
CA ASN A 34 8.42 12.87 5.85
C ASN A 34 8.81 12.49 4.40
N SER A 35 9.22 13.44 3.57
CA SER A 35 9.46 13.18 2.13
C SER A 35 10.46 14.16 1.54
N LEU A 36 11.12 13.76 0.45
CA LEU A 36 12.09 14.58 -0.26
C LEU A 36 11.74 14.64 -1.74
N TYR A 37 11.33 15.80 -2.21
CA TYR A 37 10.91 15.98 -3.61
C TYR A 37 11.96 16.72 -4.40
N ALA A 38 12.22 16.26 -5.62
CA ALA A 38 12.91 17.06 -6.63
C ALA A 38 11.96 18.14 -7.17
N VAL A 39 12.38 19.40 -7.11
CA VAL A 39 11.61 20.55 -7.58
C VAL A 39 12.48 21.49 -8.41
N ARG A 40 11.86 22.16 -9.38
CA ARG A 40 12.44 23.32 -10.06
C ARG A 40 11.59 24.55 -9.78
N SER A 41 12.22 25.71 -9.84
CA SER A 41 11.51 26.99 -9.85
C SER A 41 11.04 27.33 -11.27
N MET A 42 9.85 27.93 -11.39
CA MET A 42 9.38 28.53 -12.65
C MET A 42 8.54 29.78 -12.36
N TYR A 43 8.43 30.69 -13.33
CA TYR A 43 7.51 31.83 -13.26
C TYR A 43 6.17 31.45 -13.88
N LEU A 44 5.08 31.69 -13.16
CA LEU A 44 3.72 31.52 -13.68
C LEU A 44 3.27 32.74 -14.50
N ARG A 45 3.65 33.92 -14.01
CA ARG A 45 3.44 35.25 -14.60
C ARG A 45 4.50 36.20 -14.03
N PRO A 46 4.71 37.38 -14.63
CA PRO A 46 5.65 38.37 -14.08
C PRO A 46 5.46 38.56 -12.56
N GLY A 47 6.55 38.49 -11.80
CA GLY A 47 6.55 38.61 -10.34
C GLY A 47 6.04 37.40 -9.54
N LYS A 48 5.42 36.37 -10.17
CA LYS A 48 4.90 35.19 -9.44
C LYS A 48 5.67 33.93 -9.76
N LYS A 49 6.60 33.58 -8.87
CA LYS A 49 7.40 32.34 -8.91
C LYS A 49 6.69 31.19 -8.20
N VAL A 50 6.75 29.99 -8.78
CA VAL A 50 6.15 28.76 -8.23
C VAL A 50 7.13 27.59 -8.32
N ASN A 51 6.92 26.59 -7.47
CA ASN A 51 7.68 25.34 -7.52
C ASN A 51 6.94 24.29 -8.36
N ARG A 52 7.70 23.65 -9.24
CA ARG A 52 7.25 22.59 -10.12
C ARG A 52 7.98 21.30 -9.77
N ARG A 53 7.24 20.24 -9.47
CA ARG A 53 7.81 18.95 -9.03
C ARG A 53 8.27 18.13 -10.23
N LEU A 54 9.37 17.39 -10.06
CA LEU A 54 9.99 16.58 -11.12
C LEU A 54 9.03 15.58 -11.74
N HIS A 55 8.32 14.82 -10.91
CA HIS A 55 7.38 13.81 -11.38
C HIS A 55 6.19 14.40 -12.18
N HIS A 56 5.89 15.71 -12.08
CA HIS A 56 4.92 16.35 -12.98
C HIS A 56 5.54 16.60 -14.37
N GLU A 57 6.82 17.00 -14.42
CA GLU A 57 7.55 17.17 -15.68
C GLU A 57 7.76 15.83 -16.39
N VAL A 58 8.15 14.78 -15.66
CA VAL A 58 8.33 13.44 -16.25
C VAL A 58 7.06 12.97 -16.97
N LEU A 59 5.90 13.21 -16.38
CA LEU A 59 4.60 12.86 -16.95
C LEU A 59 4.03 13.93 -17.91
N ARG A 60 4.77 15.02 -18.17
CA ARG A 60 4.35 16.16 -19.02
C ARG A 60 2.95 16.70 -18.66
N LEU A 61 2.62 16.72 -17.36
CA LEU A 61 1.28 17.10 -16.89
C LEU A 61 1.09 18.62 -16.87
N PRO A 62 -0.14 19.13 -17.04
CA PRO A 62 -0.40 20.57 -16.91
C PRO A 62 -0.09 21.08 -15.50
N TRP A 63 0.02 22.40 -15.36
CA TRP A 63 0.10 23.07 -14.07
C TRP A 63 -0.97 24.19 -14.01
N PRO A 64 -1.79 24.25 -12.94
CA PRO A 64 -1.92 23.26 -11.88
C PRO A 64 -2.50 21.93 -12.40
N LEU A 65 -2.37 20.87 -11.59
CA LEU A 65 -3.13 19.64 -11.87
C LEU A 65 -4.64 19.92 -11.70
N PRO A 66 -5.51 19.14 -12.37
CA PRO A 66 -6.94 19.19 -12.13
C PRO A 66 -7.28 19.10 -10.65
N ALA A 67 -8.38 19.72 -10.24
CA ALA A 67 -8.83 19.68 -8.85
C ALA A 67 -8.89 18.23 -8.33
N ASN A 68 -8.46 18.03 -7.08
CA ASN A 68 -8.42 16.74 -6.41
C ASN A 68 -7.50 15.67 -7.00
N HIS A 69 -6.63 16.01 -7.96
CA HIS A 69 -5.63 15.10 -8.50
C HIS A 69 -4.23 15.36 -7.93
N VAL A 70 -3.47 14.28 -7.84
CA VAL A 70 -2.06 14.24 -7.43
C VAL A 70 -1.33 13.17 -8.24
N VAL A 71 -0.01 13.23 -8.28
CA VAL A 71 0.82 12.13 -8.80
C VAL A 71 1.32 11.31 -7.61
N ASP A 72 0.90 10.05 -7.57
CA ASP A 72 1.33 9.08 -6.57
C ASP A 72 2.59 8.34 -7.03
N HIS A 73 3.48 8.04 -6.08
CA HIS A 73 4.66 7.21 -6.28
C HIS A 73 4.32 5.83 -5.73
N LYS A 74 4.13 4.84 -6.62
CA LYS A 74 3.69 3.48 -6.27
C LYS A 74 4.55 2.87 -5.16
N ASN A 75 5.88 3.06 -5.22
CA ASN A 75 6.84 2.55 -4.24
C ASN A 75 7.11 3.46 -3.02
N HIS A 76 6.49 4.65 -2.96
CA HIS A 76 6.73 5.68 -1.94
C HIS A 76 8.14 6.28 -1.90
N ASN A 77 8.97 6.04 -2.91
CA ASN A 77 10.22 6.75 -3.10
C ASN A 77 9.96 7.99 -3.96
N THR A 78 9.92 9.16 -3.33
CA THR A 78 9.64 10.44 -4.00
C THR A 78 10.75 10.92 -4.93
N LEU A 79 11.92 10.27 -4.89
CA LEU A 79 13.02 10.50 -5.83
C LEU A 79 13.07 9.46 -6.94
N ASP A 80 12.28 8.37 -6.88
CA ASP A 80 12.10 7.46 -8.01
C ASP A 80 10.97 7.98 -8.91
N CYS A 81 11.35 8.83 -9.85
CA CYS A 81 10.45 9.50 -10.77
C CYS A 81 10.32 8.76 -12.12
N ARG A 82 10.71 7.48 -12.23
CA ARG A 82 10.46 6.68 -13.44
C ARG A 82 8.97 6.55 -13.71
N LYS A 83 8.53 6.66 -14.97
CA LYS A 83 7.12 6.65 -15.36
C LYS A 83 6.37 5.43 -14.84
N GLN A 84 7.02 4.26 -14.85
CA GLN A 84 6.44 3.02 -14.31
C GLN A 84 6.05 3.11 -12.82
N ASN A 85 6.74 3.96 -12.05
CA ASN A 85 6.50 4.16 -10.62
C ASN A 85 5.52 5.30 -10.33
N LEU A 86 5.19 6.12 -11.33
CA LEU A 86 4.30 7.25 -11.18
C LEU A 86 2.89 6.91 -11.67
N ARG A 87 1.87 7.55 -11.07
CA ARG A 87 0.50 7.48 -11.57
C ARG A 87 -0.29 8.72 -11.18
N LEU A 88 -1.02 9.30 -12.13
CA LEU A 88 -2.01 10.33 -11.83
C LEU A 88 -3.20 9.67 -11.13
N CYS A 89 -3.62 10.22 -10.00
CA CYS A 89 -4.74 9.69 -9.24
C CYS A 89 -5.44 10.77 -8.44
N SER A 90 -6.65 10.47 -7.99
CA SER A 90 -7.34 11.31 -7.01
C SER A 90 -6.64 11.24 -5.65
N ARG A 91 -6.80 12.29 -4.83
CA ARG A 91 -6.33 12.29 -3.42
C ARG A 91 -6.84 11.09 -2.63
N ARG A 92 -8.07 10.65 -2.89
CA ARG A 92 -8.67 9.46 -2.28
C ARG A 92 -7.94 8.18 -2.68
N GLN A 93 -7.66 7.99 -3.96
CA GLN A 93 -6.88 6.85 -4.46
C GLN A 93 -5.44 6.86 -3.91
N ASN A 94 -4.77 8.02 -3.92
CA ASN A 94 -3.45 8.16 -3.28
C ASN A 94 -3.48 7.75 -1.80
N SER A 95 -4.60 8.04 -1.12
CA SER A 95 -4.79 7.69 0.28
C SER A 95 -4.82 6.18 0.52
N TYR A 96 -5.26 5.39 -0.47
CA TYR A 96 -5.27 3.93 -0.44
C TYR A 96 -3.86 3.34 -0.48
N ASN A 97 -2.90 4.05 -1.09
CA ASN A 97 -1.51 3.65 -1.11
C ASN A 97 -0.78 3.99 0.22
N ARG A 98 -1.35 4.78 1.14
CA ARG A 98 -0.61 5.23 2.34
C ARG A 98 -0.01 4.09 3.18
N ARG A 99 1.25 4.24 3.60
CA ARG A 99 1.93 3.36 4.55
C ARG A 99 1.23 3.37 5.93
N PRO A 100 1.31 2.28 6.71
CA PRO A 100 0.79 2.25 8.07
C PRO A 100 1.52 3.22 8.99
N PHE A 101 0.79 3.85 9.92
CA PHE A 101 1.36 4.79 10.89
C PHE A 101 1.80 4.05 12.16
N ARG A 102 3.10 3.72 12.25
CA ARG A 102 3.63 2.76 13.23
C ARG A 102 3.51 3.16 14.70
N ARG A 103 3.51 4.46 15.04
CA ARG A 103 3.67 4.92 16.44
C ARG A 103 2.54 4.46 17.38
N TYR A 104 1.32 4.24 16.88
CA TYR A 104 0.16 3.90 17.72
C TYR A 104 -0.53 2.59 17.33
N MET A 105 0.17 1.69 16.63
CA MET A 105 -0.43 0.45 16.14
C MET A 105 0.07 -0.77 16.91
N SER A 106 -0.85 -1.66 17.24
CA SER A 106 -0.55 -2.99 17.78
C SER A 106 -0.02 -3.97 16.73
N SER A 107 -0.14 -3.62 15.45
CA SER A 107 0.43 -4.33 14.30
C SER A 107 1.28 -3.39 13.45
N ARG A 108 2.37 -3.89 12.85
CA ARG A 108 3.13 -3.15 11.82
C ARG A 108 2.42 -3.09 10.46
N TYR A 109 1.36 -3.89 10.29
CA TYR A 109 0.62 -4.04 9.04
C TYR A 109 -0.58 -3.11 8.97
N LYS A 110 -0.81 -2.54 7.79
CA LYS A 110 -1.90 -1.61 7.52
C LYS A 110 -3.24 -2.28 7.71
N GLY A 111 -4.15 -1.61 8.42
CA GLY A 111 -5.51 -2.09 8.65
C GLY A 111 -5.61 -3.18 9.71
N ILE A 112 -4.50 -3.60 10.32
CA ILE A 112 -4.46 -4.68 11.31
C ILE A 112 -4.28 -4.09 12.71
N SER A 113 -5.01 -4.63 13.67
CA SER A 113 -4.89 -4.22 15.07
C SER A 113 -5.28 -5.37 16.01
N TRP A 114 -4.56 -5.54 17.11
CA TRP A 114 -4.97 -6.43 18.20
C TRP A 114 -6.20 -5.88 18.94
N TYR A 115 -7.25 -6.68 19.03
CA TYR A 115 -8.47 -6.36 19.77
C TYR A 115 -8.45 -7.08 21.12
N LYS A 116 -8.07 -6.34 22.17
CA LYS A 116 -7.83 -6.88 23.52
C LYS A 116 -9.03 -7.63 24.10
N MET A 117 -10.24 -7.12 23.91
CA MET A 117 -11.46 -7.67 24.51
C MET A 117 -11.75 -9.11 24.07
N GLN A 118 -11.51 -9.43 22.79
CA GLN A 118 -11.71 -10.78 22.27
C GLN A 118 -10.40 -11.58 22.13
N LYS A 119 -9.25 -10.96 22.43
CA LYS A 119 -7.92 -11.54 22.18
C LYS A 119 -7.77 -12.05 20.73
N ARG A 120 -8.16 -11.21 19.76
CA ARG A 120 -8.11 -11.53 18.32
C ARG A 120 -7.47 -10.40 17.51
N TRP A 121 -6.87 -10.75 16.39
CA TRP A 121 -6.41 -9.80 15.39
C TRP A 121 -7.59 -9.32 14.56
N ARG A 122 -7.81 -8.01 14.51
CA ARG A 122 -8.88 -7.38 13.74
C ARG A 122 -8.30 -6.80 12.45
N ALA A 123 -8.89 -7.14 11.31
CA ALA A 123 -8.60 -6.51 10.02
C ALA A 123 -9.71 -5.52 9.63
N GLN A 124 -9.31 -4.34 9.15
CA GLN A 124 -10.22 -3.29 8.68
C GLN A 124 -9.63 -2.52 7.51
N ILE A 125 -10.49 -2.01 6.62
CA ILE A 125 -10.07 -1.24 5.45
C ILE A 125 -10.94 0.00 5.30
N GLN A 126 -10.37 1.11 4.81
CA GLN A 126 -11.16 2.30 4.44
C GLN A 126 -11.46 2.27 2.95
N PHE A 127 -12.73 2.48 2.58
CA PHE A 127 -13.15 2.59 1.19
C PHE A 127 -14.30 3.57 1.08
N ASN A 128 -14.20 4.53 0.13
CA ASN A 128 -15.19 5.59 -0.07
C ASN A 128 -15.57 6.35 1.21
N GLY A 129 -14.56 6.67 2.04
CA GLY A 129 -14.74 7.42 3.29
C GLY A 129 -15.32 6.61 4.46
N ARG A 130 -15.65 5.33 4.25
CA ARG A 130 -16.18 4.45 5.30
C ARG A 130 -15.16 3.39 5.69
N ARG A 131 -15.09 3.09 6.99
CA ARG A 131 -14.30 1.98 7.52
C ARG A 131 -15.13 0.70 7.45
N ARG A 132 -14.61 -0.32 6.79
CA ARG A 132 -15.20 -1.66 6.69
C ARG A 132 -14.43 -2.62 7.60
N HIS A 133 -15.17 -3.41 8.38
CA HIS A 133 -14.61 -4.49 9.17
C HIS A 133 -14.47 -5.73 8.27
N LEU A 134 -13.29 -6.34 8.25
CA LEU A 134 -13.01 -7.51 7.42
C LEU A 134 -13.06 -8.82 8.22
N GLY A 135 -12.94 -8.76 9.54
CA GLY A 135 -13.02 -9.94 10.40
C GLY A 135 -12.11 -9.88 11.61
N PHE A 136 -12.26 -10.91 12.45
CA PHE A 136 -11.40 -11.22 13.57
C PHE A 136 -10.69 -12.55 13.34
N PHE A 137 -9.40 -12.61 13.65
CA PHE A 137 -8.52 -13.71 13.30
C PHE A 137 -7.73 -14.14 14.53
N LYS A 138 -7.35 -15.42 14.57
CA LYS A 138 -6.53 -15.95 15.65
C LYS A 138 -5.07 -15.53 15.43
N PHE A 139 -4.62 -15.56 14.19
CA PHE A 139 -3.25 -15.23 13.81
C PHE A 139 -3.18 -13.91 13.03
N GLU A 140 -2.09 -13.16 13.24
CA GLU A 140 -1.90 -11.87 12.58
C GLU A 140 -1.76 -12.02 11.06
N PHE A 141 -1.13 -13.12 10.63
CA PHE A 141 -0.95 -13.46 9.23
C PHE A 141 -2.30 -13.57 8.48
N GLU A 142 -3.30 -14.24 9.06
CA GLU A 142 -4.64 -14.38 8.46
C GLU A 142 -5.30 -13.01 8.25
N ALA A 143 -5.13 -12.11 9.24
CA ALA A 143 -5.65 -10.76 9.16
C ALA A 143 -4.95 -9.96 8.04
N VAL A 144 -3.63 -10.11 7.90
CA VAL A 144 -2.82 -9.49 6.83
C VAL A 144 -3.24 -9.99 5.45
N LEU A 145 -3.41 -11.30 5.29
CA LEU A 145 -3.87 -11.92 4.05
C LEU A 145 -5.25 -11.38 3.64
N THR A 146 -6.20 -11.39 4.58
CA THR A 146 -7.55 -10.86 4.37
C THR A 146 -7.52 -9.39 3.95
N TYR A 147 -6.68 -8.58 4.60
CA TYR A 147 -6.50 -7.18 4.22
C TYR A 147 -5.99 -7.02 2.80
N ASN A 148 -4.97 -7.79 2.39
CA ASN A 148 -4.38 -7.70 1.06
C ASN A 148 -5.41 -8.07 -0.03
N ILE A 149 -6.18 -9.14 0.18
CA ILE A 149 -7.27 -9.54 -0.73
C ILE A 149 -8.29 -8.40 -0.85
N ALA A 150 -8.76 -7.86 0.28
CA ALA A 150 -9.70 -6.75 0.28
C ALA A 150 -9.14 -5.47 -0.37
N ALA A 151 -7.84 -5.20 -0.19
CA ALA A 151 -7.18 -4.06 -0.80
C ALA A 151 -7.09 -4.22 -2.32
N LEU A 152 -6.76 -5.40 -2.83
CA LEU A 152 -6.76 -5.68 -4.28
C LEU A 152 -8.15 -5.47 -4.89
N ILE A 153 -9.20 -5.97 -4.23
CA ILE A 153 -10.58 -5.86 -4.73
C ILE A 153 -11.08 -4.42 -4.67
N LEU A 154 -10.88 -3.72 -3.54
CA LEU A 154 -11.50 -2.42 -3.30
C LEU A 154 -10.65 -1.24 -3.78
N HIS A 155 -9.33 -1.35 -3.70
CA HIS A 155 -8.41 -0.27 -4.06
C HIS A 155 -7.77 -0.47 -5.43
N ASP A 156 -7.96 -1.65 -6.04
CA ASP A 156 -7.45 -2.00 -7.36
C ASP A 156 -5.94 -1.72 -7.45
N ARG A 157 -5.46 -1.16 -8.56
CA ARG A 157 -4.07 -0.76 -8.76
C ARG A 157 -3.53 0.16 -7.67
N PHE A 158 -4.37 0.87 -6.91
CA PHE A 158 -3.96 1.79 -5.84
C PHE A 158 -3.77 1.13 -4.46
N ALA A 159 -3.95 -0.19 -4.38
CA ALA A 159 -3.78 -0.95 -3.16
C ALA A 159 -2.36 -0.82 -2.58
N PHE A 160 -2.30 -0.59 -1.26
CA PHE A 160 -1.10 -0.86 -0.48
C PHE A 160 -1.18 -2.30 0.02
N LEU A 161 -0.25 -3.15 -0.39
CA LEU A 161 -0.18 -4.53 0.07
C LEU A 161 0.84 -4.65 1.20
N ASN A 162 0.39 -5.25 2.30
CA ASN A 162 1.25 -5.62 3.40
C ASN A 162 2.16 -6.78 2.98
N ARG A 163 3.48 -6.57 2.99
CA ARG A 163 4.45 -7.65 2.87
C ARG A 163 4.66 -8.29 4.25
N TRP A 164 4.22 -9.53 4.42
CA TRP A 164 4.44 -10.27 5.67
C TRP A 164 5.94 -10.50 5.90
N ASN A 165 6.42 -10.05 7.05
CA ASN A 165 7.79 -10.18 7.53
C ASN A 165 7.80 -10.73 8.98
N GLY A 166 6.88 -11.65 9.30
CA GLY A 166 6.71 -12.20 10.64
C GLY A 166 5.77 -11.40 11.55
N PRO A 167 5.48 -11.91 12.78
CA PRO A 167 4.51 -11.30 13.66
C PRO A 167 5.04 -9.99 14.28
N SER A 168 4.13 -9.05 14.57
CA SER A 168 4.48 -7.74 15.12
C SER A 168 4.98 -7.77 16.55
N GLN A 169 4.58 -8.78 17.34
CA GLN A 169 4.85 -8.88 18.78
C GLN A 169 5.60 -10.16 19.18
N TRP A 170 6.24 -10.85 18.22
CA TRP A 170 6.91 -12.10 18.51
C TRP A 170 8.20 -11.89 19.31
N LYS A 171 8.37 -12.69 20.38
CA LYS A 171 9.52 -12.68 21.30
C LYS A 171 10.39 -13.96 21.21
N GLY A 172 10.29 -14.71 20.12
CA GLY A 172 11.12 -15.90 19.90
C GLY A 172 12.34 -15.61 19.02
N ASP A 173 13.10 -16.66 18.68
CA ASP A 173 14.34 -16.61 17.90
C ASP A 173 14.11 -16.55 16.37
N PRO A 174 14.42 -15.43 15.68
CA PRO A 174 14.11 -15.15 14.26
C PRO A 174 14.28 -16.30 13.25
N GLU A 175 15.18 -17.24 13.50
CA GLU A 175 15.42 -18.42 12.64
C GLU A 175 14.27 -19.45 12.66
N GLN A 176 13.40 -19.42 13.67
CA GLN A 176 12.25 -20.33 13.83
C GLN A 176 10.91 -19.73 13.39
N ALA A 177 10.90 -18.50 12.86
CA ALA A 177 9.67 -17.89 12.38
C ALA A 177 9.19 -18.60 11.10
N PRO A 178 7.90 -19.00 10.97
CA PRO A 178 7.43 -19.60 9.73
C PRO A 178 7.60 -18.61 8.58
N LEU A 179 8.45 -19.00 7.62
CA LEU A 179 8.72 -18.34 6.35
C LEU A 179 7.43 -18.36 5.51
N ALA A 180 6.51 -17.44 5.75
CA ALA A 180 5.39 -17.25 4.82
C ALA A 180 5.89 -16.43 3.63
N VAL A 181 6.42 -17.17 2.66
CA VAL A 181 6.83 -16.72 1.34
C VAL A 181 5.54 -16.29 0.61
N ILE A 182 5.35 -14.98 0.35
CA ILE A 182 4.25 -14.47 -0.49
C ILE A 182 4.71 -14.22 -1.94
N PRO A 183 4.85 -15.27 -2.76
CA PRO A 183 4.64 -15.23 -4.21
C PRO A 183 3.55 -16.25 -4.58
N GLY A 184 2.38 -15.79 -5.01
CA GLY A 184 1.27 -16.67 -5.42
C GLY A 184 -0.12 -16.05 -5.38
N LEU A 185 -0.31 -15.02 -4.53
CA LEU A 185 -1.61 -14.42 -4.22
C LEU A 185 -2.41 -13.92 -5.45
N ILE A 186 -1.74 -13.51 -6.53
CA ILE A 186 -2.43 -13.06 -7.76
C ILE A 186 -3.11 -14.23 -8.50
N ASN A 187 -2.49 -15.42 -8.51
CA ASN A 187 -3.07 -16.60 -9.16
C ASN A 187 -4.21 -17.19 -8.31
N GLU A 188 -4.03 -17.22 -6.99
CA GLU A 188 -5.04 -17.70 -6.04
C GLU A 188 -6.32 -16.86 -6.09
N ILE A 189 -6.22 -15.53 -6.22
CA ILE A 189 -7.38 -14.64 -6.35
C ILE A 189 -8.11 -14.86 -7.70
N LYS A 190 -7.38 -15.07 -8.79
CA LYS A 190 -7.99 -15.37 -10.10
C LYS A 190 -8.72 -16.71 -10.08
N GLN A 191 -8.14 -17.71 -9.42
CA GLN A 191 -8.74 -19.05 -9.29
C GLN A 191 -9.99 -19.04 -8.39
N TYR A 192 -9.96 -18.32 -7.27
CA TYR A 192 -11.13 -18.16 -6.39
C TYR A 192 -12.32 -17.51 -7.11
N HIS A 193 -12.08 -16.47 -7.92
CA HIS A 193 -13.12 -15.86 -8.73
C HIS A 193 -13.62 -16.77 -9.86
N ALA A 194 -12.73 -17.56 -10.47
CA ALA A 194 -13.10 -18.53 -11.51
C ALA A 194 -14.00 -19.66 -10.99
N LEU A 195 -13.88 -20.01 -9.70
CA LEU A 195 -14.72 -21.01 -9.03
C LEU A 195 -16.05 -20.44 -8.49
N GLY A 196 -16.42 -19.21 -8.86
CA GLY A 196 -17.69 -18.59 -8.46
C GLY A 196 -17.72 -18.10 -7.01
N GLY A 197 -16.57 -18.07 -6.32
CA GLY A 197 -16.46 -17.54 -4.97
C GLY A 197 -16.84 -16.06 -4.91
N LYS A 198 -17.83 -15.73 -4.06
CA LYS A 198 -18.20 -14.35 -3.73
C LYS A 198 -17.70 -14.04 -2.32
N ILE A 199 -16.89 -12.98 -2.20
CA ILE A 199 -16.50 -12.44 -0.88
C ILE A 199 -17.58 -11.43 -0.47
N ASP A 200 -18.55 -11.90 0.31
CA ASP A 200 -19.52 -11.02 0.94
C ASP A 200 -18.84 -10.17 2.01
N CYS A 201 -18.60 -8.91 1.65
CA CYS A 201 -18.08 -7.89 2.55
C CYS A 201 -19.20 -7.13 3.30
N LEU A 202 -20.38 -7.76 3.41
CA LEU A 202 -21.51 -7.29 4.18
C LEU A 202 -21.51 -7.99 5.52
N GLY A 203 -21.14 -7.25 6.57
CA GLY A 203 -21.30 -7.72 7.93
C GLY A 203 -22.77 -7.98 8.23
N GLN A 204 -23.11 -9.22 8.51
CA GLN A 204 -24.26 -9.55 9.35
C GLN A 204 -23.84 -10.62 10.35
N ASN A 205 -23.96 -10.25 11.62
CA ASN A 205 -24.17 -11.07 12.81
C ASN A 205 -24.04 -12.59 12.66
N ASN A 206 -22.88 -13.15 13.01
CA ASN A 206 -22.82 -14.53 13.49
C ASN A 206 -22.63 -14.52 15.00
N SER A 207 -23.74 -14.55 15.73
CA SER A 207 -23.81 -15.08 17.08
C SER A 207 -23.42 -16.56 17.03
N TYR A 208 -22.30 -16.94 17.63
CA TYR A 208 -21.94 -18.35 17.81
C TYR A 208 -22.52 -18.86 19.14
N PRO A 209 -23.16 -20.05 19.16
CA PRO A 209 -23.64 -20.64 20.40
C PRO A 209 -22.48 -21.11 21.26
N LYS A 210 -22.66 -20.99 22.58
CA LYS A 210 -21.75 -21.55 23.59
C LYS A 210 -22.02 -23.05 23.72
N SER A 211 -21.05 -23.91 23.43
CA SER A 211 -20.98 -25.20 24.11
C SER A 211 -19.54 -25.67 24.29
N SER A 212 -19.30 -26.18 25.50
CA SER A 212 -18.11 -26.81 26.02
C SER A 212 -17.91 -28.21 25.43
N HIS A 213 -16.64 -28.54 25.16
CA HIS A 213 -16.01 -29.85 24.84
C HIS A 213 -15.23 -29.80 23.50
N HIS A 214 -13.90 -29.92 23.58
CA HIS A 214 -13.03 -30.28 22.44
C HIS A 214 -13.08 -31.81 22.25
N PRO A 215 -12.84 -32.42 21.05
CA PRO A 215 -12.06 -31.98 19.87
C PRO A 215 -12.77 -32.31 18.51
N PRO A 216 -12.15 -32.35 17.30
CA PRO A 216 -10.91 -31.75 16.78
C PRO A 216 -11.21 -30.56 15.81
N HIS A 217 -10.17 -29.94 15.26
CA HIS A 217 -10.21 -28.71 14.47
C HIS A 217 -11.34 -28.56 13.42
N PRO A 218 -12.01 -27.39 13.35
CA PRO A 218 -12.61 -26.87 12.13
C PRO A 218 -11.85 -25.62 11.61
N PRO A 219 -11.96 -25.33 10.30
CA PRO A 219 -10.81 -25.01 9.46
C PRO A 219 -10.38 -23.55 9.60
N GLY A 220 -9.10 -23.33 9.92
CA GLY A 220 -8.38 -22.26 9.23
C GLY A 220 -8.43 -22.59 7.73
N VAL A 221 -8.47 -21.58 6.86
CA VAL A 221 -8.46 -21.79 5.41
C VAL A 221 -7.31 -22.74 5.06
N GLN A 222 -7.65 -24.01 4.91
CA GLN A 222 -6.78 -25.02 4.36
C GLN A 222 -6.95 -24.82 2.87
N LEU A 223 -5.98 -24.16 2.26
CA LEU A 223 -5.81 -24.25 0.82
C LEU A 223 -5.57 -25.74 0.56
N LEU A 224 -6.61 -26.44 0.11
CA LEU A 224 -6.52 -27.79 -0.42
C LEU A 224 -5.59 -27.72 -1.64
N PHE A 225 -4.34 -28.11 -1.44
CA PHE A 225 -3.44 -28.52 -2.51
C PHE A 225 -3.60 -30.04 -2.64
N ASP A 226 -4.62 -30.48 -3.37
CA ASP A 226 -4.61 -31.85 -3.89
C ASP A 226 -3.76 -31.82 -5.17
N PHE A 227 -2.55 -32.38 -5.06
CA PHE A 227 -1.70 -32.69 -6.21
C PHE A 227 -2.26 -33.94 -6.90
N MET A 228 -2.46 -33.84 -8.22
CA MET A 228 -2.18 -34.97 -9.12
C MET A 228 -0.87 -34.67 -9.83
#